data_AF-A0A965KMJ2-F1
#
_entry.id   AF-A0A965KMJ2-F1
#
_cell.length_a   1.000
_cell.length_b   1.000
_cell.length_c   1.000
_cell.angle_alpha   90.00
_cell.angle_beta   90.00
_cell.angle_gamma   90.00
#
_symmetry.space_group_name_H-M   'P 1'
#
loop_
_entity.id
_entity.type
_entity.pdbx_description
1 polymer ?
#
loop_
_entity_poly.entity_id
_entity_poly.type
_entity_poly.pdbx_seq_one_letter_code
_entity_poly.pdbx_strand_id
1 'polypeptide(L)'
;MRLQASMLLMLSAWLTGLAAPEPASAARPLVLVHVMPWFETKAVSGHWGWHWTMGKTESDQGALASHDRPALGPYDSSDPAVIATQVALIKASGVDGAIIDWNGPEGFADYEMIHRNTGLLIAQLRKAGLKFAVCVEDNPGHRYMQANQLTREQAVAKVAAAFAWVDQHWLNDPAYVRVSGRPVLFIFGPQFLSESEWPAIRSTLKN
;
A
#
# COMPACT_ATOMS: atom_id res chain seq x y z
N MET A 1 -8.04 -63.51 -66.13
CA MET A 1 -7.30 -62.29 -66.60
C MET A 1 -7.70 -61.16 -65.67
N ARG A 2 -6.89 -60.51 -64.83
CA ARG A 2 -5.44 -60.25 -64.69
C ARG A 2 -5.14 -60.18 -63.17
N LEU A 3 -4.18 -60.95 -62.63
CA LEU A 3 -2.78 -60.58 -62.32
C LEU A 3 -2.59 -59.43 -61.29
N GLN A 4 -2.20 -59.85 -60.07
CA GLN A 4 -1.18 -59.34 -59.13
C GLN A 4 -1.06 -57.83 -58.81
N ALA A 5 -1.03 -57.52 -57.51
CA ALA A 5 0.16 -56.93 -56.86
C ALA A 5 0.05 -57.00 -55.33
N SER A 6 1.06 -57.61 -54.70
CA SER A 6 1.28 -57.62 -53.26
C SER A 6 2.01 -56.34 -52.81
N MET A 7 1.85 -56.03 -51.51
CA MET A 7 2.87 -55.46 -50.61
C MET A 7 3.01 -53.92 -50.56
N LEU A 8 2.60 -53.33 -49.42
CA LEU A 8 3.53 -52.58 -48.56
C LEU A 8 2.94 -52.40 -47.15
N LEU A 9 3.61 -52.98 -46.14
CA LEU A 9 3.53 -52.51 -44.76
C LEU A 9 4.19 -51.13 -44.69
N MET A 10 3.53 -50.17 -44.04
CA MET A 10 4.24 -49.10 -43.34
C MET A 10 3.60 -48.86 -41.97
N LEU A 11 4.41 -49.12 -40.95
CA LEU A 11 4.23 -48.68 -39.57
C LEU A 11 3.91 -47.18 -39.52
N SER A 12 2.91 -46.80 -38.74
CA SER A 12 2.98 -45.55 -37.98
C SER A 12 2.41 -45.81 -36.58
N ALA A 13 3.32 -46.29 -35.74
CA ALA A 13 3.20 -46.35 -34.31
C ALA A 13 2.99 -44.94 -33.72
N TRP A 14 2.00 -44.83 -32.85
CA TRP A 14 2.01 -44.03 -31.62
C TRP A 14 2.53 -42.58 -31.72
N LEU A 15 1.59 -41.65 -31.89
CA LEU A 15 1.73 -40.27 -31.43
C LEU A 15 0.63 -39.96 -30.39
N THR A 16 0.55 -40.77 -29.34
CA THR A 16 0.03 -40.29 -28.05
C THR A 16 1.19 -39.63 -27.33
N GLY A 17 1.58 -38.44 -27.78
CA GLY A 17 2.38 -37.55 -26.97
C GLY A 17 1.52 -37.12 -25.79
N LEU A 18 1.65 -37.81 -24.66
CA LEU A 18 1.28 -37.23 -23.37
C LEU A 18 2.15 -35.99 -23.23
N ALA A 19 1.58 -34.82 -23.55
CA ALA A 19 2.18 -33.56 -23.18
C ALA A 19 2.42 -33.63 -21.67
N ALA A 20 3.69 -33.60 -21.26
CA ALA A 20 4.02 -33.45 -19.86
C ALA A 20 3.25 -32.21 -19.35
N PRO A 21 2.60 -32.26 -18.18
CA PRO A 21 1.97 -31.07 -17.63
C PRO A 21 3.03 -29.98 -17.58
N GLU A 22 2.73 -28.82 -18.18
CA GLU A 22 3.60 -27.65 -18.05
C GLU A 22 3.90 -27.46 -16.56
N PRO A 23 5.18 -27.27 -16.18
CA PRO A 23 5.51 -27.01 -14.79
C PRO A 23 4.63 -25.84 -14.34
N ALA A 24 3.87 -26.05 -13.26
CA ALA A 24 3.03 -25.02 -12.70
C ALA A 24 3.89 -23.76 -12.54
N SER A 25 3.53 -22.70 -13.28
CA SER A 25 4.24 -21.42 -13.23
C SER A 25 4.43 -21.07 -11.76
N ALA A 26 5.68 -20.92 -11.33
CA ALA A 26 5.98 -20.57 -9.95
C ALA A 26 5.12 -19.36 -9.56
N ALA A 27 4.45 -19.42 -8.41
CA ALA A 27 3.59 -18.34 -7.98
C ALA A 27 4.38 -17.02 -8.02
N ARG A 28 3.92 -16.07 -8.82
CA ARG A 28 4.59 -14.77 -8.93
C ARG A 28 4.70 -14.13 -7.55
N PRO A 29 5.79 -13.40 -7.26
CA PRO A 29 5.93 -12.71 -5.98
C PRO A 29 4.78 -11.71 -5.76
N LEU A 30 4.45 -11.49 -4.50
CA LEU A 30 3.59 -10.38 -4.09
C LEU A 30 4.34 -9.06 -4.29
N VAL A 31 3.79 -8.16 -5.10
CA VAL A 31 4.38 -6.85 -5.37
C VAL A 31 3.41 -5.76 -4.91
N LEU A 32 3.88 -4.86 -4.06
CA LEU A 32 3.11 -3.75 -3.51
C LEU A 32 3.83 -2.43 -3.78
N VAL A 33 3.08 -1.34 -3.92
CA VAL A 33 3.64 0.02 -3.99
C VAL A 33 3.46 0.76 -2.66
N HIS A 34 4.45 1.52 -2.23
CA HIS A 34 4.31 2.38 -1.05
C HIS A 34 3.61 3.69 -1.45
N VAL A 35 2.51 4.03 -0.78
CA VAL A 35 1.67 5.19 -1.10
C VAL A 35 1.59 6.12 0.10
N MET A 36 1.87 7.40 -0.14
CA MET A 36 1.72 8.48 0.81
C MET A 36 0.42 9.26 0.53
N PRO A 37 -0.65 9.12 1.33
CA PRO A 37 -1.96 9.71 1.04
C PRO A 37 -2.09 11.16 1.55
N TRP A 38 -1.04 11.98 1.36
CA TRP A 38 -0.81 13.23 2.10
C TRP A 38 -0.83 14.53 1.26
N PHE A 39 -1.14 14.47 -0.04
CA PHE A 39 -1.11 15.64 -0.89
C PHE A 39 -2.44 16.39 -0.86
N GLU A 40 -2.40 17.73 -0.83
CA GLU A 40 -3.61 18.57 -0.80
C GLU A 40 -3.51 19.75 -1.75
N THR A 41 -4.57 20.01 -2.51
CA THR A 41 -4.59 21.12 -3.47
C THR A 41 -5.65 22.13 -3.14
N LYS A 42 -5.44 23.37 -3.59
CA LYS A 42 -6.38 24.48 -3.38
C LYS A 42 -7.77 24.19 -3.94
N ALA A 43 -7.86 23.43 -5.04
CA ALA A 43 -9.13 23.12 -5.68
C ALA A 43 -10.01 22.15 -4.88
N VAL A 44 -9.41 21.26 -4.08
CA VAL A 44 -10.11 20.18 -3.36
C VAL A 44 -10.12 20.44 -1.86
N SER A 45 -8.96 20.69 -1.24
CA SER A 45 -8.80 20.99 0.18
C SER A 45 -8.88 22.50 0.52
N GLY A 46 -9.06 23.37 -0.47
CA GLY A 46 -9.14 24.83 -0.27
C GLY A 46 -7.80 25.52 0.01
N HIS A 47 -6.71 24.77 0.13
CA HIS A 47 -5.36 25.27 0.34
C HIS A 47 -4.31 24.32 -0.26
N TRP A 48 -3.07 24.78 -0.39
CA TRP A 48 -1.93 23.94 -0.76
C TRP A 48 -1.36 23.26 0.48
N GLY A 49 -1.37 21.93 0.51
CA GLY A 49 -0.83 21.15 1.63
C GLY A 49 0.69 21.28 1.76
N TRP A 50 1.20 20.94 2.94
CA TRP A 50 2.64 20.97 3.23
C TRP A 50 3.46 20.18 2.21
N HIS A 51 2.97 19.02 1.76
CA HIS A 51 3.74 18.14 0.87
C HIS A 51 3.91 18.66 -0.57
N TRP A 52 3.09 19.62 -1.01
CA TRP A 52 3.34 20.34 -2.27
C TRP A 52 4.23 21.57 -2.11
N THR A 53 4.34 22.10 -0.90
CA THR A 53 4.99 23.40 -0.65
C THR A 53 6.34 23.29 0.06
N MET A 54 6.47 22.32 0.98
CA MET A 54 7.54 22.15 1.97
C MET A 54 7.90 23.46 2.69
N GLY A 55 6.94 24.40 2.78
CA GLY A 55 7.15 25.76 3.28
C GLY A 55 8.15 26.60 2.46
N LYS A 56 8.44 26.20 1.21
CA LYS A 56 9.53 26.75 0.38
C LYS A 56 9.13 27.11 -1.04
N THR A 57 7.95 26.70 -1.51
CA THR A 57 7.53 26.92 -2.90
C THR A 57 6.19 27.63 -3.02
N GLU A 58 6.09 28.52 -4.01
CA GLU A 58 4.87 29.27 -4.34
C GLU A 58 3.96 28.46 -5.28
N SER A 59 3.13 27.58 -4.72
CA SER A 59 2.29 26.67 -5.53
C SER A 59 1.18 27.35 -6.32
N ASP A 60 0.70 28.52 -5.87
CA ASP A 60 -0.20 29.36 -6.68
C ASP A 60 0.46 29.89 -7.97
N GLN A 61 1.80 29.90 -8.04
CA GLN A 61 2.58 30.25 -9.24
C GLN A 61 3.04 29.02 -10.03
N GLY A 62 2.56 27.83 -9.65
CA GLY A 62 2.93 26.56 -10.28
C GLY A 62 4.24 25.97 -9.79
N ALA A 63 4.89 26.51 -8.75
CA ALA A 63 6.07 25.89 -8.15
C ALA A 63 5.66 24.79 -7.16
N LEU A 64 6.22 23.59 -7.31
CA LEU A 64 5.97 22.45 -6.42
C LEU A 64 7.28 22.05 -5.74
N ALA A 65 7.20 21.57 -4.52
CA ALA A 65 8.31 20.98 -3.77
C ALA A 65 8.68 19.57 -4.28
N SER A 66 8.92 19.47 -5.58
CA SER A 66 9.30 18.24 -6.28
C SER A 66 10.21 18.58 -7.45
N HIS A 67 11.22 17.74 -7.70
CA HIS A 67 12.06 17.83 -8.89
C HIS A 67 11.32 17.38 -10.15
N ASP A 68 10.40 16.43 -10.00
CA ASP A 68 9.57 15.88 -11.07
C ASP A 68 8.14 16.44 -11.03
N ARG A 69 7.44 16.36 -12.16
CA ARG A 69 6.04 16.78 -12.29
C ARG A 69 5.15 15.56 -12.51
N PRO A 70 4.15 15.32 -11.64
CA PRO A 70 3.20 14.24 -11.88
C PRO A 70 2.44 14.48 -13.18
N ALA A 71 2.25 13.43 -13.98
CA ALA A 71 1.47 13.52 -15.22
C ALA A 71 0.00 13.90 -14.97
N LEU A 72 -0.54 13.63 -13.78
CA LEU A 72 -1.86 14.06 -13.34
C LEU A 72 -1.93 15.54 -12.92
N GLY A 73 -0.80 16.26 -12.99
CA GLY A 73 -0.63 17.55 -12.34
C GLY A 73 -0.50 17.42 -10.81
N PRO A 74 -0.37 18.55 -10.09
CA PRO A 74 -0.55 18.54 -8.65
C PRO A 74 -1.95 18.04 -8.31
N TYR A 75 -2.04 17.10 -7.38
CA TYR A 75 -3.28 16.41 -7.06
C TYR A 75 -3.56 16.41 -5.57
N ASP A 76 -4.82 16.21 -5.23
CA ASP A 76 -5.27 15.99 -3.86
C ASP A 76 -5.43 14.49 -3.61
N SER A 77 -4.86 13.98 -2.53
CA SER A 77 -4.93 12.56 -2.15
C SER A 77 -6.34 12.14 -1.74
N SER A 78 -7.28 13.08 -1.59
CA SER A 78 -8.69 12.81 -1.33
C SER A 78 -9.61 12.90 -2.55
N ASP A 79 -9.10 13.35 -3.71
CA ASP A 79 -9.88 13.45 -4.94
C ASP A 79 -10.25 12.03 -5.45
N PRO A 80 -11.56 11.70 -5.56
CA PRO A 80 -12.00 10.39 -6.02
C PRO A 80 -11.49 10.02 -7.42
N ALA A 81 -11.35 10.98 -8.33
CA ALA A 81 -10.84 10.74 -9.68
C ALA A 81 -9.35 10.41 -9.66
N VAL A 82 -8.58 11.09 -8.80
CA VAL A 82 -7.15 10.81 -8.60
C VAL A 82 -6.97 9.42 -7.99
N ILE A 83 -7.69 9.10 -6.92
CA ILE A 83 -7.64 7.79 -6.27
C ILE A 83 -8.02 6.68 -7.26
N ALA A 84 -9.12 6.84 -8.01
CA ALA A 84 -9.53 5.86 -9.02
C ALA A 84 -8.47 5.66 -10.10
N THR A 85 -7.83 6.75 -10.55
CA THR A 85 -6.77 6.70 -11.56
C THR A 85 -5.52 5.99 -11.04
N GLN A 86 -5.05 6.34 -9.85
CA GLN A 86 -3.87 5.70 -9.23
C GLN A 86 -4.12 4.21 -8.99
N VAL A 87 -5.29 3.82 -8.49
CA VAL A 87 -5.65 2.41 -8.28
C VAL A 87 -5.74 1.66 -9.62
N ALA A 88 -6.26 2.29 -10.67
CA ALA A 88 -6.27 1.71 -12.02
C ALA A 88 -4.84 1.51 -12.56
N LEU A 89 -3.93 2.46 -12.32
CA LEU A 89 -2.52 2.33 -12.71
C LEU A 89 -1.83 1.20 -11.97
N ILE A 90 -2.03 1.07 -10.65
CA ILE A 90 -1.52 -0.07 -9.84
C ILE A 90 -1.94 -1.38 -10.48
N LYS A 91 -3.25 -1.52 -10.76
CA LYS A 91 -3.81 -2.74 -11.36
C LYS A 91 -3.26 -3.01 -12.76
N ALA A 92 -3.22 -2.00 -13.63
CA ALA A 92 -2.74 -2.12 -15.00
C ALA A 92 -1.24 -2.47 -15.07
N SER A 93 -0.47 -2.07 -14.05
CA SER A 93 0.97 -2.36 -13.94
C SER A 93 1.25 -3.78 -13.43
N GLY A 94 0.22 -4.56 -13.09
CA GLY A 94 0.37 -5.91 -12.53
C GLY A 94 0.80 -5.94 -11.06
N VAL A 95 0.70 -4.82 -10.35
CA VAL A 95 0.96 -4.71 -8.91
C VAL A 95 -0.26 -5.20 -8.13
N ASP A 96 -0.05 -5.87 -6.99
CA ASP A 96 -1.09 -6.51 -6.20
C ASP A 96 -1.87 -5.57 -5.29
N GLY A 97 -1.31 -4.40 -4.99
CA GLY A 97 -1.88 -3.52 -3.97
C GLY A 97 -0.92 -2.44 -3.49
N ALA A 98 -1.25 -1.85 -2.36
CA ALA A 98 -0.48 -0.78 -1.76
C ALA A 98 -0.08 -1.07 -0.30
N ILE A 99 1.11 -0.61 0.08
CA ILE A 99 1.47 -0.33 1.47
C ILE A 99 1.14 1.15 1.68
N ILE A 100 0.30 1.47 2.66
CA ILE A 100 -0.20 2.83 2.87
C ILE A 100 0.44 3.40 4.11
N ASP A 101 1.14 4.52 3.95
CA ASP A 101 1.75 5.25 5.05
C ASP A 101 0.69 5.95 5.93
N TRP A 102 0.85 5.86 7.25
CA TRP A 102 -0.19 6.27 8.18
C TRP A 102 0.32 6.63 9.58
N ASN A 103 -0.18 7.73 10.15
CA ASN A 103 0.30 8.31 11.41
C ASN A 103 -0.56 8.04 12.64
N GLY A 104 -1.68 7.35 12.50
CA GLY A 104 -2.71 7.27 13.54
C GLY A 104 -4.01 8.00 13.14
N PRO A 105 -5.12 7.73 13.83
CA PRO A 105 -6.41 8.36 13.55
C PRO A 105 -6.59 9.69 14.28
N GLU A 106 -5.72 10.00 15.22
CA GLU A 106 -5.88 11.14 16.12
C GLU A 106 -5.28 12.42 15.50
N GLY A 107 -5.98 13.55 15.69
CA GLY A 107 -5.64 14.83 15.07
C GLY A 107 -4.39 15.47 15.65
N PHE A 108 -3.32 15.51 14.86
CA PHE A 108 -2.20 16.43 15.00
C PHE A 108 -1.63 16.72 13.61
N ALA A 109 -1.35 17.98 13.29
CA ALA A 109 -0.93 18.40 11.96
C ALA A 109 -1.84 17.86 10.84
N ASP A 110 -1.30 17.07 9.92
CA ASP A 110 -1.94 16.50 8.74
C ASP A 110 -2.53 15.08 8.96
N TYR A 111 -2.46 14.54 10.18
CA TYR A 111 -2.79 13.13 10.44
C TYR A 111 -4.27 12.79 10.25
N GLU A 112 -5.18 13.70 10.60
CA GLU A 112 -6.61 13.49 10.38
C GLU A 112 -6.93 13.40 8.89
N MET A 113 -6.30 14.27 8.08
CA MET A 113 -6.41 14.24 6.63
C MET A 113 -5.82 12.94 6.05
N ILE A 114 -4.63 12.53 6.50
CA ILE A 114 -3.98 11.27 6.09
C ILE A 114 -4.86 10.07 6.45
N HIS A 115 -5.46 10.04 7.64
CA HIS A 115 -6.36 8.97 8.06
C HIS A 115 -7.62 8.90 7.18
N ARG A 116 -8.26 10.05 6.91
CA ARG A 116 -9.40 10.15 5.98
C ARG A 116 -9.03 9.61 4.60
N ASN A 117 -7.91 10.05 4.05
CA ASN A 117 -7.47 9.68 2.71
C ASN A 117 -7.08 8.20 2.63
N THR A 118 -6.47 7.65 3.68
CA THR A 118 -6.19 6.23 3.82
C THR A 118 -7.46 5.40 3.72
N GLY A 119 -8.54 5.82 4.39
CA GLY A 119 -9.85 5.17 4.28
C GLY A 119 -10.42 5.18 2.86
N LEU A 120 -10.33 6.31 2.16
CA LEU A 120 -10.79 6.45 0.77
C LEU A 120 -9.98 5.54 -0.18
N LEU A 121 -8.66 5.49 -0.02
CA LEU A 121 -7.78 4.65 -0.82
C LEU A 121 -8.04 3.16 -0.57
N ILE A 122 -8.18 2.73 0.69
CA ILE A 122 -8.51 1.34 1.05
C ILE A 122 -9.83 0.92 0.39
N ALA A 123 -10.86 1.77 0.45
CA ALA A 123 -12.14 1.48 -0.15
C ALA A 123 -12.02 1.26 -1.68
N GLN A 124 -11.23 2.08 -2.37
CA GLN A 124 -11.02 1.93 -3.81
C GLN A 124 -10.16 0.71 -4.16
N LEU A 125 -9.11 0.41 -3.39
CA LEU A 125 -8.30 -0.81 -3.57
C LEU A 125 -9.16 -2.06 -3.44
N ARG A 126 -10.01 -2.13 -2.42
CA ARG A 126 -10.98 -3.22 -2.22
C ARG A 126 -11.91 -3.37 -3.41
N LYS A 127 -12.48 -2.26 -3.89
CA LYS A 127 -13.36 -2.25 -5.08
C LYS A 127 -12.64 -2.77 -6.34
N ALA A 128 -11.34 -2.52 -6.47
CA ALA A 128 -10.54 -2.97 -7.59
C ALA A 128 -10.07 -4.44 -7.47
N GLY A 129 -10.33 -5.10 -6.34
CA GLY A 129 -9.83 -6.45 -6.04
C GLY A 129 -8.34 -6.49 -5.69
N LEU A 130 -7.77 -5.35 -5.29
CA LEU A 130 -6.38 -5.21 -4.88
C LEU A 130 -6.23 -5.34 -3.36
N LYS A 131 -5.02 -5.65 -2.93
CA LYS A 131 -4.64 -5.80 -1.53
C LYS A 131 -4.18 -4.47 -0.92
N PHE A 132 -4.14 -4.42 0.41
CA PHE A 132 -3.52 -3.31 1.12
C PHE A 132 -2.78 -3.77 2.38
N ALA A 133 -1.76 -3.04 2.77
CA ALA A 133 -1.10 -3.13 4.06
C ALA A 133 -0.93 -1.71 4.62
N VAL A 134 -0.72 -1.60 5.92
CA VAL A 134 -0.49 -0.30 6.58
C VAL A 134 0.96 -0.23 7.05
N CYS A 135 1.57 0.94 6.88
CA CYS A 135 2.87 1.31 7.39
C CYS A 135 2.68 2.41 8.43
N VAL A 136 2.81 2.04 9.71
CA VAL A 136 2.62 2.99 10.82
C VAL A 136 3.90 3.81 10.98
N GLU A 137 3.81 5.13 10.91
CA GLU A 137 4.94 5.99 11.29
C GLU A 137 5.07 6.08 12.81
N ASP A 138 6.32 6.07 13.32
CA ASP A 138 6.60 6.35 14.74
C ASP A 138 7.05 7.79 15.02
N ASN A 139 7.29 8.58 13.96
CA ASN A 139 7.60 10.01 14.06
C ASN A 139 6.52 10.87 14.77
N PRO A 140 5.21 10.52 14.81
CA PRO A 140 4.26 11.22 15.68
C PRO A 140 4.76 11.39 17.12
N GLY A 141 5.50 10.41 17.67
CA GLY A 141 6.08 10.52 19.00
C GLY A 141 7.02 11.71 19.15
N HIS A 142 7.95 11.91 18.22
CA HIS A 142 8.83 13.09 18.19
C HIS A 142 8.04 14.37 18.03
N ARG A 143 7.07 14.40 17.11
CA ARG A 143 6.33 15.64 16.79
C ARG A 143 5.48 16.12 17.96
N TYR A 144 4.82 15.23 18.69
CA TYR A 144 4.10 15.60 19.91
C TYR A 144 5.03 16.11 21.02
N MET A 145 6.21 15.51 21.18
CA MET A 145 7.21 15.98 22.15
C MET A 145 7.78 17.34 21.79
N GLN A 146 8.14 17.56 20.52
CA GLN A 146 8.64 18.85 20.03
C GLN A 146 7.60 19.98 20.18
N ALA A 147 6.31 19.64 20.08
CA ALA A 147 5.20 20.55 20.35
C ALA A 147 4.90 20.73 21.85
N ASN A 148 5.67 20.10 22.76
CA ASN A 148 5.44 20.07 24.21
C ASN A 148 4.03 19.61 24.61
N GLN A 149 3.39 18.75 23.82
CA GLN A 149 2.03 18.27 24.08
C GLN A 149 2.00 16.97 24.89
N LEU A 150 3.05 16.14 24.78
CA LEU A 150 3.15 14.85 25.46
C LEU A 150 4.55 14.66 26.06
N THR A 151 4.62 13.95 27.20
CA THR A 151 5.89 13.40 27.69
C THR A 151 6.36 12.24 26.79
N ARG A 152 7.61 11.78 26.97
CA ARG A 152 8.14 10.63 26.21
C ARG A 152 7.31 9.37 26.43
N GLU A 153 6.86 9.12 27.66
CA GLU A 153 6.02 7.97 28.02
C GLU A 153 4.65 8.05 27.34
N GLN A 154 4.01 9.23 27.37
CA GLN A 154 2.73 9.45 26.72
C GLN A 154 2.84 9.33 25.19
N ALA A 155 3.94 9.81 24.60
CA ALA A 155 4.20 9.70 23.17
C ALA A 155 4.41 8.24 22.73
N VAL A 156 5.08 7.40 23.52
CA VAL A 156 5.14 5.93 23.26
C VAL A 156 3.76 5.33 23.29
N ALA A 157 2.98 5.62 24.33
CA ALA A 157 1.63 5.08 24.46
C ALA A 157 0.76 5.48 23.25
N LYS A 158 0.93 6.71 22.75
CA LYS A 158 0.25 7.22 21.54
C LYS A 158 0.63 6.42 20.30
N VAL A 159 1.93 6.25 20.02
CA VAL A 159 2.39 5.48 18.85
C VAL A 159 1.98 4.02 18.97
N ALA A 160 2.11 3.41 20.15
CA ALA A 160 1.64 2.05 20.43
C ALA A 160 0.13 1.88 20.17
N ALA A 161 -0.67 2.87 20.53
CA ALA A 161 -2.10 2.87 20.27
C ALA A 161 -2.43 2.89 18.76
N ALA A 162 -1.58 3.48 17.91
CA ALA A 162 -1.76 3.42 16.45
C ALA A 162 -1.62 1.98 15.92
N PHE A 163 -0.62 1.21 16.37
CA PHE A 163 -0.48 -0.21 16.02
C PHE A 163 -1.69 -1.03 16.48
N ALA A 164 -2.12 -0.83 17.73
CA ALA A 164 -3.31 -1.50 18.27
C ALA A 164 -4.60 -1.12 17.52
N TRP A 165 -4.69 0.12 17.03
CA TRP A 165 -5.82 0.57 16.23
C TRP A 165 -5.87 -0.17 14.88
N VAL A 166 -4.73 -0.32 14.19
CA VAL A 166 -4.66 -1.08 12.93
C VAL A 166 -5.04 -2.55 13.14
N ASP A 167 -4.58 -3.17 14.24
CA ASP A 167 -4.97 -4.53 14.64
C ASP A 167 -6.48 -4.71 14.76
N GLN A 168 -7.14 -3.75 15.43
CA GLN A 168 -8.58 -3.83 15.69
C GLN A 168 -9.44 -3.54 14.45
N HIS A 169 -8.96 -2.72 13.50
CA HIS A 169 -9.80 -2.21 12.42
C HIS A 169 -9.47 -2.77 11.04
N TRP A 170 -8.21 -3.10 10.75
CA TRP A 170 -7.76 -3.38 9.38
C TRP A 170 -7.06 -4.74 9.20
N LEU A 171 -6.36 -5.28 10.21
CA LEU A 171 -5.60 -6.52 10.01
C LEU A 171 -6.48 -7.71 9.63
N ASN A 172 -7.75 -7.73 10.06
CA ASN A 172 -8.73 -8.76 9.73
C ASN A 172 -9.48 -8.55 8.40
N ASP A 173 -9.22 -7.45 7.67
CA ASP A 173 -9.85 -7.24 6.37
C ASP A 173 -9.36 -8.34 5.38
N PRO A 174 -10.25 -8.99 4.61
CA PRO A 174 -9.87 -10.00 3.61
C PRO A 174 -8.94 -9.48 2.49
N ALA A 175 -8.96 -8.17 2.23
CA ALA A 175 -8.03 -7.51 1.33
C ALA A 175 -6.69 -7.13 2.00
N TYR A 176 -6.55 -7.32 3.31
CA TYR A 176 -5.29 -7.04 4.00
C TYR A 176 -4.22 -8.08 3.65
N VAL A 177 -3.01 -7.60 3.35
CA VAL A 177 -1.86 -8.42 2.93
C VAL A 177 -1.48 -9.43 3.99
N ARG A 178 -1.28 -10.68 3.56
CA ARG A 178 -0.83 -11.79 4.42
C ARG A 178 0.37 -12.50 3.83
N VAL A 179 1.30 -12.87 4.69
CA VAL A 179 2.43 -13.74 4.36
C VAL A 179 2.36 -14.97 5.26
N SER A 180 2.29 -16.15 4.64
CA SER A 180 2.08 -17.42 5.34
C SER A 180 0.86 -17.39 6.28
N GLY A 181 -0.24 -16.80 5.81
CA GLY A 181 -1.51 -16.70 6.55
C GLY A 181 -1.58 -15.58 7.59
N ARG A 182 -0.46 -14.90 7.91
CA ARG A 182 -0.40 -13.87 8.96
C ARG A 182 -0.43 -12.46 8.35
N PRO A 183 -1.16 -11.50 8.94
CA PRO A 183 -1.16 -10.12 8.48
C PRO A 183 0.23 -9.50 8.60
N VAL A 184 0.60 -8.63 7.66
CA VAL A 184 1.87 -7.89 7.70
C VAL A 184 1.61 -6.42 8.06
N LEU A 185 2.14 -5.98 9.20
CA LEU A 185 2.07 -4.59 9.65
C LEU A 185 3.47 -3.98 9.58
N PHE A 186 3.62 -2.90 8.84
CA PHE A 186 4.90 -2.23 8.62
C PHE A 186 5.08 -1.07 9.62
N ILE A 187 6.33 -0.69 9.85
CA ILE A 187 6.71 0.55 10.53
C ILE A 187 7.55 1.41 9.58
N PHE A 188 7.20 2.70 9.48
CA PHE A 188 8.07 3.71 8.86
C PHE A 188 9.00 4.27 9.93
N GLY A 189 10.22 3.72 10.00
CA GLY A 189 11.18 4.01 11.06
C GLY A 189 12.06 2.79 11.33
N PRO A 190 12.48 2.55 12.60
CA PRO A 190 12.17 3.35 13.80
C PRO A 190 12.93 4.68 13.82
N GLN A 191 12.22 5.77 14.09
CA GLN A 191 12.79 7.10 14.32
C GLN A 191 12.66 7.52 15.79
N PHE A 192 11.62 7.06 16.48
CA PHE A 192 11.25 7.43 17.84
C PHE A 192 11.26 6.25 18.81
N LEU A 193 10.67 5.12 18.39
CA LEU A 193 10.64 3.90 19.19
C LEU A 193 12.03 3.24 19.24
N SER A 194 12.31 2.57 20.35
CA SER A 194 13.51 1.80 20.64
C SER A 194 13.14 0.33 20.87
N GLU A 195 14.15 -0.54 20.83
CA GLU A 195 13.95 -1.99 20.98
C GLU A 195 13.25 -2.38 22.29
N SER A 196 13.42 -1.62 23.37
CA SER A 196 12.81 -1.92 24.67
C SER A 196 11.28 -1.77 24.70
N GLU A 197 10.69 -1.05 23.75
CA GLU A 197 9.24 -0.77 23.73
C GLU A 197 8.46 -1.84 22.96
N TRP A 198 9.11 -2.50 22.00
CA TRP A 198 8.44 -3.47 21.14
C TRP A 198 7.83 -4.69 21.84
N PRO A 199 8.42 -5.28 22.90
CA PRO A 199 7.77 -6.37 23.61
C PRO A 199 6.38 -5.98 24.15
N ALA A 200 6.24 -4.76 24.67
CA ALA A 200 4.97 -4.25 25.17
C ALA A 200 3.98 -3.93 24.03
N ILE A 201 4.46 -3.38 22.91
CA ILE A 201 3.59 -3.11 21.74
C ILE A 201 3.08 -4.43 21.16
N ARG A 202 3.98 -5.38 20.88
CA ARG A 202 3.62 -6.67 20.28
C ARG A 202 2.67 -7.50 21.15
N SER A 203 2.74 -7.40 22.48
CA SER A 203 1.83 -8.13 23.37
C SER A 203 0.39 -7.63 23.33
N THR A 204 0.13 -6.43 22.78
CA THR A 204 -1.22 -5.88 22.60
C THR A 204 -1.90 -6.31 21.30
N LEU A 205 -1.14 -6.78 20.30
CA LEU A 205 -1.65 -7.18 18.99
C LEU A 205 -2.21 -8.60 19.05
N LYS A 206 -3.37 -8.82 18.44
CA LYS A 206 -4.12 -10.08 18.55
C LYS A 206 -4.12 -10.93 17.29
N ASN A 207 -3.80 -10.36 16.13
CA ASN A 207 -3.86 -11.04 14.83
C ASN A 207 -2.49 -11.48 14.28
#